data_AF-A0A1X0SWG7-F1
#
_entry.id   AF-A0A1X0SWG7-F1
#
_cell.length_a   1.000
_cell.length_b   1.000
_cell.length_c   1.000
_cell.angle_alpha   90.00
_cell.angle_beta   90.00
_cell.angle_gamma   90.00
#
_symmetry.space_group_name_H-M   'P 1'
#
loop_
_entity.id
_entity.type
_entity.pdbx_description
1 polymer ?
#
loop_
_entity_poly.entity_id
_entity_poly.type
_entity_poly.pdbx_seq_one_letter_code
_entity_poly.pdbx_strand_id
1 'polypeptide(L)'
;PDAGSAGAGAAGGTGAGFAGPDAAAVAAASQLPAGDRQEMIEGMVAQLAERLKQSPDDVEGWKRLIRSYTVLGKTDEAKTALADARKTFPADSAAAREIAAFADEIGL
;
A
#
# COMPACT_ATOMS: atom_id res chain seq x y z
N PRO A 1 35.67 19.25 28.43
CA PRO A 1 34.79 18.28 29.11
C PRO A 1 33.44 18.94 29.34
N ASP A 2 32.40 18.46 28.65
CA ASP A 2 30.98 18.32 29.09
C ASP A 2 30.17 17.94 27.82
N ALA A 3 30.23 16.67 27.41
CA ALA A 3 29.21 15.65 27.68
C ALA A 3 28.03 15.72 26.69
N GLY A 4 28.27 15.24 25.46
CA GLY A 4 27.21 14.80 24.57
C GLY A 4 26.60 13.51 25.11
N SER A 5 25.31 13.57 25.48
CA SER A 5 24.54 12.43 25.98
C SER A 5 23.10 12.55 25.52
N ALA A 6 22.72 11.79 24.48
CA ALA A 6 21.37 11.25 24.29
C ALA A 6 21.41 10.22 23.17
N GLY A 7 21.74 8.98 23.52
CA GLY A 7 21.81 7.86 22.58
C GLY A 7 21.67 6.53 23.33
N ALA A 8 20.59 6.39 24.08
CA ALA A 8 20.12 5.14 24.66
C ALA A 8 18.59 5.24 24.66
N GLY A 9 17.80 4.28 24.20
CA GLY A 9 18.06 2.91 23.78
C GLY A 9 16.70 2.20 23.71
N ALA A 10 16.74 0.87 23.56
CA ALA A 10 15.62 -0.07 23.64
C ALA A 10 14.60 -0.03 22.49
N ALA A 11 13.91 -1.10 22.14
CA ALA A 11 14.05 -2.54 22.31
C ALA A 11 12.88 -3.11 21.47
N GLY A 12 13.00 -4.35 21.02
CA GLY A 12 11.93 -5.02 20.28
C GLY A 12 10.65 -5.23 21.09
N GLY A 13 9.61 -5.68 20.40
CA GLY A 13 8.52 -6.39 21.05
C GLY A 13 7.14 -6.11 20.47
N THR A 14 6.67 -7.08 19.68
CA THR A 14 5.38 -7.74 19.91
C THR A 14 4.09 -6.95 19.65
N GLY A 15 3.50 -7.22 18.48
CA GLY A 15 2.06 -7.43 18.27
C GLY A 15 1.07 -6.44 18.86
N ALA A 16 0.67 -5.44 18.06
CA ALA A 16 -0.62 -4.76 18.19
C ALA A 16 -1.20 -4.59 16.78
N GLY A 17 -2.46 -5.02 16.61
CA GLY A 17 -3.02 -5.48 15.35
C GLY A 17 -3.10 -4.46 14.21
N PHE A 18 -2.96 -4.95 12.97
CA PHE A 18 -3.38 -4.38 11.67
C PHE A 18 -3.03 -2.91 11.33
N ALA A 19 -2.44 -2.16 12.25
CA ALA A 19 -1.91 -0.83 12.06
C ALA A 19 -0.44 -0.98 11.66
N GLY A 20 -0.22 -1.30 10.38
CA GLY A 20 1.11 -1.15 9.79
C GLY A 20 1.61 0.29 9.89
N PRO A 21 2.85 0.58 9.48
CA PRO A 21 3.36 1.96 9.35
C PRO A 21 2.37 2.91 8.64
N ASP A 22 1.49 2.37 7.80
CA ASP A 22 0.34 3.05 7.20
C ASP A 22 -0.60 3.75 8.19
N ALA A 23 -0.90 3.21 9.37
CA ALA A 23 -1.91 3.81 10.26
C ALA A 23 -1.42 5.10 10.92
N ALA A 24 -0.17 5.13 11.39
CA ALA A 24 0.45 6.34 11.93
C ALA A 24 0.70 7.37 10.82
N ALA A 25 1.08 6.90 9.62
CA ALA A 25 1.23 7.75 8.45
C ALA A 25 -0.12 8.36 8.03
N VAL A 26 -1.22 7.61 8.01
CA VAL A 26 -2.57 8.12 7.70
C VAL A 26 -3.05 9.15 8.73
N ALA A 27 -2.74 8.95 10.01
CA ALA A 27 -3.04 9.94 11.06
C ALA A 27 -2.27 11.26 10.85
N ALA A 28 -0.97 11.19 10.52
CA ALA A 28 -0.18 12.36 10.18
C ALA A 28 -0.69 13.04 8.89
N ALA A 29 -1.09 12.25 7.88
CA ALA A 29 -1.71 12.71 6.65
C ALA A 29 -2.97 13.54 6.93
N SER A 30 -3.74 13.13 7.94
CA SER A 30 -5.01 13.74 8.32
C SER A 30 -4.85 15.18 8.85
N GLN A 31 -3.64 15.59 9.22
CA GLN A 31 -3.31 16.94 9.68
C GLN A 31 -2.68 17.82 8.59
N LEU A 32 -2.34 17.25 7.44
CA LEU A 32 -1.74 17.96 6.31
C LEU A 32 -2.80 18.64 5.41
N PRO A 33 -2.43 19.74 4.73
CA PRO A 33 -3.18 20.28 3.59
C PRO A 33 -3.50 19.19 2.56
N ALA A 34 -4.63 19.33 1.85
CA ALA A 34 -5.12 18.29 0.94
C ALA A 34 -4.11 17.88 -0.15
N GLY A 35 -3.30 18.83 -0.67
CA GLY A 35 -2.25 18.55 -1.65
C GLY A 35 -1.11 17.71 -1.07
N ASP A 36 -0.52 18.16 0.05
CA ASP A 36 0.58 17.45 0.73
C ASP A 36 0.15 16.04 1.19
N ARG A 37 -1.12 15.89 1.59
CA ARG A 37 -1.71 14.59 1.94
C ARG A 37 -1.74 13.64 0.73
N GLN A 38 -2.13 14.15 -0.44
CA GLN A 38 -2.20 13.37 -1.67
C GLN A 38 -0.82 12.86 -2.07
N GLU A 39 0.19 13.75 -2.12
CA GLU A 39 1.57 13.37 -2.45
C GLU A 39 2.14 12.33 -1.48
N MET A 40 1.84 12.47 -0.18
CA MET A 40 2.27 11.49 0.81
C MET A 40 1.60 10.13 0.59
N ILE A 41 0.30 10.10 0.30
CA ILE A 41 -0.42 8.85 -0.01
C ILE A 41 0.14 8.22 -1.28
N GLU A 42 0.39 9.00 -2.32
CA GLU A 42 1.00 8.52 -3.56
C GLU A 42 2.37 7.87 -3.31
N GLY A 43 3.20 8.47 -2.45
CA GLY A 43 4.47 7.88 -2.03
C GLY A 43 4.29 6.51 -1.35
N MET A 44 3.30 6.37 -0.46
CA MET A 44 2.99 5.09 0.20
C MET A 44 2.50 4.03 -0.80
N VAL A 45 1.64 4.42 -1.74
CA VAL A 45 1.12 3.55 -2.80
C VAL A 45 2.25 3.08 -3.72
N ALA A 46 3.19 3.96 -4.06
CA ALA A 46 4.38 3.60 -4.84
C ALA A 46 5.28 2.59 -4.10
N GLN A 47 5.49 2.76 -2.79
CA GLN A 47 6.23 1.80 -1.98
C GLN A 47 5.52 0.44 -1.90
N LEU A 48 4.19 0.43 -1.81
CA LEU A 48 3.40 -0.80 -1.88
C LEU A 48 3.59 -1.50 -3.23
N ALA A 49 3.54 -0.76 -4.33
CA ALA A 49 3.78 -1.32 -5.66
C ALA A 49 5.17 -1.96 -5.79
N GLU A 50 6.21 -1.30 -5.30
CA GLU A 50 7.57 -1.87 -5.28
C GLU A 50 7.68 -3.12 -4.42
N ARG A 51 7.01 -3.15 -3.26
CA ARG A 51 6.94 -4.35 -2.41
C ARG A 51 6.26 -5.50 -3.15
N LEU A 52 5.16 -5.25 -3.86
CA LEU A 52 4.44 -6.28 -4.60
C LEU A 52 5.23 -6.84 -5.77
N LYS A 53 6.19 -6.10 -6.32
CA LYS A 53 7.15 -6.67 -7.28
C LYS A 53 8.08 -7.70 -6.64
N GLN A 54 8.39 -7.54 -5.35
CA GLN A 54 9.24 -8.46 -4.59
C GLN A 54 8.45 -9.62 -3.95
N SER A 55 7.19 -9.37 -3.62
CA SER A 55 6.24 -10.36 -3.08
C SER A 55 4.97 -10.36 -3.93
N PRO A 56 5.05 -10.91 -5.16
CA PRO A 56 3.97 -10.83 -6.13
C PRO A 56 2.78 -11.72 -5.74
N ASP A 57 2.99 -12.74 -4.92
CA ASP A 57 1.98 -13.65 -4.38
C ASP A 57 0.96 -13.03 -3.40
N ASP A 58 1.08 -11.75 -3.05
CA ASP A 58 0.17 -11.04 -2.13
C ASP A 58 -1.09 -10.49 -2.83
N VAL A 59 -2.14 -11.33 -2.87
CA VAL A 59 -3.46 -10.98 -3.43
C VAL A 59 -4.08 -9.75 -2.76
N GLU A 60 -4.02 -9.67 -1.43
CA GLU A 60 -4.58 -8.55 -0.67
C GLU A 60 -3.85 -7.24 -0.96
N GLY A 61 -2.53 -7.32 -1.10
CA GLY A 61 -1.68 -6.20 -1.49
C GLY A 61 -2.04 -5.67 -2.88
N TRP A 62 -2.25 -6.55 -3.87
CA TRP A 62 -2.71 -6.13 -5.20
C TRP A 62 -4.08 -5.44 -5.17
N LYS A 63 -5.07 -6.00 -4.45
CA LYS A 63 -6.38 -5.36 -4.29
C LYS A 63 -6.28 -3.99 -3.63
N ARG A 64 -5.46 -3.86 -2.58
CA ARG A 64 -5.19 -2.57 -1.94
C ARG A 64 -4.56 -1.58 -2.89
N LEU A 65 -3.58 -2.00 -3.69
CA LEU A 65 -2.91 -1.14 -4.66
C LEU A 65 -3.91 -0.57 -5.68
N ILE A 66 -4.73 -1.45 -6.27
CA ILE A 66 -5.77 -1.09 -7.26
C ILE A 66 -6.78 -0.12 -6.63
N ARG A 67 -7.26 -0.41 -5.42
CA ARG A 67 -8.20 0.46 -4.69
C ARG A 67 -7.61 1.84 -4.44
N SER A 68 -6.38 1.90 -3.96
CA SER A 68 -5.71 3.16 -3.62
C SER A 68 -5.59 4.06 -4.85
N TYR A 69 -5.14 3.52 -5.98
CA TYR A 69 -5.10 4.28 -7.23
C TYR A 69 -6.48 4.78 -7.66
N THR A 70 -7.52 3.96 -7.51
CA THR A 70 -8.89 4.35 -7.85
C THR A 70 -9.39 5.50 -6.97
N VAL A 71 -9.13 5.46 -5.66
CA VAL A 71 -9.50 6.53 -4.70
C VAL A 71 -8.74 7.83 -5.00
N LEU A 72 -7.51 7.73 -5.49
CA LEU A 72 -6.70 8.88 -5.90
C LEU A 72 -7.10 9.45 -7.27
N GLY A 73 -8.06 8.85 -7.97
CA GLY A 73 -8.44 9.24 -9.34
C GLY A 73 -7.44 8.80 -10.41
N LYS A 74 -6.48 7.96 -10.05
CA LYS A 74 -5.41 7.44 -10.90
C LYS A 74 -5.84 6.15 -11.60
N THR A 75 -6.86 6.25 -12.44
CA THR A 75 -7.48 5.08 -13.09
C THR A 75 -6.51 4.31 -13.99
N ASP A 76 -5.61 5.00 -14.69
CA ASP A 76 -4.61 4.35 -15.57
C ASP A 76 -3.62 3.50 -14.77
N GLU A 77 -3.14 4.01 -13.63
CA GLU A 77 -2.30 3.27 -12.70
C GLU A 77 -3.04 2.09 -12.06
N ALA A 78 -4.33 2.25 -11.73
CA ALA A 78 -5.16 1.16 -11.22
C ALA A 78 -5.28 0.00 -12.24
N LYS A 79 -5.51 0.33 -13.52
CA LYS A 79 -5.54 -0.65 -14.61
C LYS A 79 -4.20 -1.34 -14.83
N THR A 80 -3.11 -0.58 -14.71
CA THR A 80 -1.75 -1.13 -14.80
C THR A 80 -1.48 -2.12 -13.66
N ALA A 81 -1.83 -1.75 -12.42
CA ALA A 81 -1.73 -2.63 -11.26
C ALA A 81 -2.55 -3.91 -11.43
N LEU A 82 -3.78 -3.81 -11.95
CA LEU A 82 -4.61 -4.97 -12.27
C LEU A 82 -3.96 -5.87 -13.33
N ALA A 83 -3.41 -5.29 -14.39
CA ALA A 83 -2.73 -6.04 -15.44
C ALA A 83 -1.50 -6.78 -14.91
N ASP A 84 -0.72 -6.14 -14.03
CA ASP A 84 0.45 -6.77 -13.42
C ASP A 84 0.06 -7.89 -12.45
N ALA A 85 -0.98 -7.68 -11.63
CA ALA A 85 -1.53 -8.73 -10.79
C ALA A 85 -1.98 -9.94 -11.61
N ARG A 86 -2.64 -9.73 -12.76
CA ARG A 86 -3.06 -10.80 -13.67
C ARG A 86 -1.91 -11.54 -14.36
N LYS A 87 -0.73 -10.92 -14.52
CA LYS A 87 0.47 -11.60 -15.03
C LYS A 87 1.12 -12.47 -13.96
N THR A 88 1.02 -12.03 -12.72
CA THR A 88 1.54 -12.74 -11.56
C THR A 88 0.77 -14.01 -11.26
N PHE A 89 -0.56 -13.92 -11.24
CA PHE A 89 -1.41 -15.06 -10.90
C PHE A 89 -1.89 -15.81 -12.15
N PRO A 90 -1.85 -17.15 -12.15
CA PRO A 90 -2.45 -17.93 -13.23
C PRO A 90 -3.94 -17.60 -13.36
N ALA A 91 -4.45 -17.49 -14.60
CA ALA A 91 -5.84 -17.10 -14.85
C ALA A 91 -6.87 -18.02 -14.17
N ASP A 92 -6.54 -19.30 -13.99
CA ASP A 92 -7.42 -20.28 -13.34
C ASP A 92 -7.29 -20.34 -11.82
N SER A 93 -6.42 -19.51 -11.23
CA SER A 93 -6.24 -19.44 -9.78
C SER A 93 -7.41 -18.73 -9.10
N ALA A 94 -7.68 -19.08 -7.84
CA ALA A 94 -8.65 -18.35 -7.02
C ALA A 94 -8.24 -16.87 -6.87
N ALA A 95 -6.95 -16.60 -6.69
CA ALA A 95 -6.36 -15.27 -6.63
C ALA A 95 -6.71 -14.39 -7.84
N ALA A 96 -6.52 -14.90 -9.06
CA ALA A 96 -6.82 -14.15 -10.27
C ALA A 96 -8.32 -13.84 -10.40
N ARG A 97 -9.19 -14.79 -10.04
CA ARG A 97 -10.64 -14.57 -10.04
C ARG A 97 -11.06 -13.52 -9.02
N GLU A 98 -10.46 -13.55 -7.84
CA GLU A 98 -10.77 -12.61 -6.76
C GLU A 98 -10.34 -11.18 -7.12
N ILE A 99 -9.14 -11.02 -7.67
CA ILE A 99 -8.65 -9.71 -8.13
C ILE A 99 -9.52 -9.18 -9.28
N ALA A 100 -9.93 -10.04 -10.21
CA ALA A 100 -10.81 -9.65 -11.31
C ALA A 100 -12.20 -9.24 -10.82
N ALA A 101 -12.80 -9.99 -9.89
CA ALA A 101 -14.09 -9.65 -9.29
C ALA A 101 -14.02 -8.33 -8.52
N PHE A 102 -12.93 -8.10 -7.78
CA PHE A 102 -12.71 -6.84 -7.08
C PHE A 102 -12.59 -5.66 -8.03
N ALA A 103 -11.88 -5.81 -9.15
CA ALA A 103 -11.77 -4.76 -10.17
C ALA A 103 -13.12 -4.40 -10.79
N ASP A 104 -13.95 -5.40 -11.08
CA ASP A 104 -15.32 -5.21 -11.59
C ASP A 104 -16.20 -4.46 -10.57
N GLU A 105 -16.12 -4.81 -9.28
CA GLU A 105 -16.87 -4.16 -8.19
C GLU A 105 -16.58 -2.65 -8.10
N ILE A 106 -15.34 -2.24 -8.32
CA ILE A 106 -14.92 -0.83 -8.27
C ILE A 106 -14.94 -0.12 -9.63
N GLY A 107 -15.41 -0.80 -10.69
CA GLY A 107 -15.67 -0.22 -12.00
C GLY A 107 -14.44 -0.01 -12.89
N LEU A 108 -13.45 -0.90 -12.82
CA LEU A 108 -12.22 -0.85 -13.64
C LEU A 108 -12.29 -1.63 -14.95
#